data_AF-A0A1E4CD00-F1
#
_entry.id   AF-A0A1E4CD00-F1
#
_cell.length_a   1.000
_cell.length_b   1.000
_cell.length_c   1.000
_cell.angle_alpha   90.00
_cell.angle_beta   90.00
_cell.angle_gamma   90.00
#
_symmetry.space_group_name_H-M   'P 1'
#
loop_
_entity.id
_entity.type
_entity.pdbx_description
1 polymer ?
#
loop_
_entity_poly.entity_id
_entity_poly.type
_entity_poly.pdbx_seq_one_letter_code
_entity_poly.pdbx_strand_id
1 'polypeptide(L)'
;MNATRLWTIARLELLQRVRTVSWYVLLGVFALLLIGVTALAYLAYGGWGQSGPGIYSVVVCVTLLLVLLVSPTLSGNSINGDRDAATLAPVQVTLVTTGEILLGKFVAGWITGLAFAAVAAPFLVIATFAGGVDPLTVVVSLVVLVVETGVVAAIGVALSGLLARPLFSVATTYLVVAALTVGTPLGFGLIGAAVASEGTSITRSYETGPDGAPLCQDGARFCGDTPEKFVCGEWQTGTYRAPRFDYVWWLLSANPFVILGDATPTRFSEYGYPDDLFGSLKLSVRSAQLPPSLEQRWDDCAPGVHLDSTQPTPREIIDETVPSWFVGLAVQVLLAGLLLWGAWARTRTPARSLPPGTRIA
;
A
#
# COMPACT_ATOMS: atom_id res chain seq x y z
N MET A 1 27.38 -20.72 1.13
CA MET A 1 26.52 -20.53 -0.06
C MET A 1 27.39 -20.10 -1.22
N ASN A 2 27.32 -20.79 -2.34
CA ASN A 2 28.09 -20.48 -3.55
C ASN A 2 27.19 -19.74 -4.56
N ALA A 3 27.50 -18.47 -4.83
CA ALA A 3 26.71 -17.61 -5.72
C ALA A 3 26.61 -18.16 -7.16
N THR A 4 27.64 -18.87 -7.63
CA THR A 4 27.66 -19.46 -8.97
C THR A 4 26.63 -20.58 -9.12
N ARG A 5 26.45 -21.41 -8.09
CA ARG A 5 25.43 -22.48 -8.09
C ARG A 5 24.02 -21.89 -8.08
N LEU A 6 23.78 -20.89 -7.23
CA LEU A 6 22.51 -20.16 -7.16
C LEU A 6 22.16 -19.51 -8.50
N TRP A 7 23.11 -18.81 -9.13
CA TRP A 7 22.91 -18.20 -10.43
C TRP A 7 22.63 -19.22 -11.53
N THR A 8 23.27 -20.40 -11.47
CA THR A 8 23.04 -21.48 -12.44
C THR A 8 21.59 -21.95 -12.39
N ILE A 9 21.03 -22.14 -11.18
CA ILE A 9 19.62 -22.50 -10.98
C ILE A 9 18.71 -21.41 -11.52
N ALA A 10 18.99 -20.15 -11.15
CA ALA A 10 18.18 -19.02 -11.61
C ALA A 10 18.19 -18.89 -13.14
N ARG A 11 19.35 -19.08 -13.77
CA ARG A 11 19.50 -19.03 -15.22
C ARG A 11 18.71 -20.12 -15.94
N LEU A 12 18.71 -21.36 -15.43
CA LEU A 12 17.96 -22.46 -16.02
C LEU A 12 16.45 -22.18 -16.02
N GLU A 13 15.92 -21.69 -14.91
CA GLU A 13 14.52 -21.25 -14.77
C GLU A 13 14.16 -20.15 -15.78
N LEU A 14 14.99 -19.11 -15.86
CA LEU A 14 14.76 -18.00 -16.80
C LEU A 14 14.78 -18.48 -18.25
N LEU A 15 15.72 -19.35 -18.63
CA LEU A 15 15.79 -19.91 -19.97
C LEU A 15 14.58 -20.77 -20.31
N GLN A 16 14.04 -21.52 -19.35
CA GLN A 16 12.80 -22.28 -19.56
C GLN A 16 11.62 -21.35 -19.84
N ARG A 17 11.47 -20.25 -19.08
CA ARG A 17 10.40 -19.26 -19.30
C ARG A 17 10.49 -18.62 -20.68
N VAL A 18 11.68 -18.13 -21.05
CA VAL A 18 11.94 -17.43 -22.33
C VAL A 18 11.73 -18.35 -23.55
N ARG A 19 11.79 -19.67 -23.38
CA ARG A 19 11.49 -20.65 -24.44
C ARG A 19 10.00 -20.90 -24.65
N THR A 20 9.14 -20.49 -23.71
CA THR A 20 7.69 -20.69 -23.84
C THR A 20 7.02 -19.51 -24.57
N VAL A 21 6.06 -19.80 -25.45
CA VAL A 21 5.28 -18.76 -26.14
C VAL A 21 4.42 -17.97 -25.15
N SER A 22 3.89 -18.65 -24.12
CA SER A 22 3.06 -18.04 -23.07
C SER A 22 3.73 -16.85 -22.39
N TRP A 23 5.06 -16.88 -22.25
CA TRP A 23 5.84 -15.77 -21.69
C TRP A 23 5.69 -14.48 -22.50
N TYR A 24 5.86 -14.56 -23.82
CA TYR A 24 5.75 -13.40 -24.70
C TYR A 24 4.31 -12.90 -24.84
N VAL A 25 3.34 -13.82 -24.85
CA VAL A 25 1.91 -13.46 -24.84
C VAL A 25 1.57 -12.67 -23.57
N LEU A 26 2.05 -13.12 -22.41
CA LEU A 26 1.80 -12.44 -21.13
C LEU A 26 2.42 -11.03 -21.09
N LEU A 27 3.68 -10.87 -21.55
CA LEU A 27 4.31 -9.55 -21.67
C LEU A 27 3.56 -8.64 -22.66
N GLY A 28 3.09 -9.20 -23.78
CA GLY A 28 2.31 -8.46 -24.78
C GLY A 28 0.96 -7.99 -24.25
N VAL A 29 0.22 -8.85 -23.55
CA VAL A 29 -1.05 -8.48 -22.89
C VAL A 29 -0.80 -7.41 -21.83
N PHE A 30 0.24 -7.57 -21.01
CA PHE A 30 0.61 -6.58 -20.01
C PHE A 30 0.94 -5.21 -20.63
N ALA A 31 1.74 -5.18 -21.70
CA ALA A 31 2.04 -3.96 -22.43
C ALA A 31 0.77 -3.31 -23.04
N LEU A 32 -0.13 -4.12 -23.60
CA LEU A 32 -1.40 -3.64 -24.17
C LEU A 32 -2.30 -3.02 -23.10
N LEU A 33 -2.38 -3.63 -21.92
CA LEU A 33 -3.09 -3.04 -20.78
C LEU A 33 -2.47 -1.70 -20.35
N LEU A 34 -1.14 -1.60 -20.30
CA LEU A 34 -0.46 -0.35 -19.98
C LEU A 34 -0.67 0.74 -21.05
N ILE A 35 -0.69 0.38 -22.34
CA ILE A 35 -1.07 1.32 -23.41
C ILE A 35 -2.48 1.85 -23.15
N GLY A 36 -3.45 0.96 -22.90
CA GLY A 36 -4.83 1.34 -22.64
C GLY A 36 -4.98 2.24 -21.43
N VAL A 37 -4.34 1.89 -20.31
CA VAL A 37 -4.37 2.67 -19.07
C VAL A 37 -3.71 4.03 -19.25
N THR A 38 -2.56 4.09 -19.92
CA THR A 38 -1.87 5.34 -20.21
C THR A 38 -2.78 6.23 -21.05
N ALA A 39 -3.31 5.73 -22.18
CA ALA A 39 -4.23 6.48 -23.02
C ALA A 39 -5.47 6.99 -22.27
N LEU A 40 -6.10 6.12 -21.46
CA LEU A 40 -7.25 6.50 -20.63
C LEU A 40 -6.89 7.57 -19.59
N ALA A 41 -5.72 7.49 -18.96
CA ALA A 41 -5.25 8.51 -18.03
C ALA A 41 -5.09 9.87 -18.72
N TYR A 42 -4.52 9.92 -19.93
CA TYR A 42 -4.44 11.16 -20.69
C TYR A 42 -5.81 11.71 -21.07
N LEU A 43 -6.76 10.85 -21.47
CA LEU A 43 -8.13 11.28 -21.78
C LEU A 43 -8.86 11.80 -20.55
N ALA A 44 -8.71 11.13 -19.41
CA ALA A 44 -9.36 11.48 -18.16
C ALA A 44 -8.84 12.81 -17.59
N TYR A 45 -7.52 13.02 -17.59
CA TYR A 45 -6.90 14.23 -17.01
C TYR A 45 -6.70 15.37 -18.01
N GLY A 46 -6.55 15.06 -19.31
CA GLY A 46 -6.29 16.06 -20.35
C GLY A 46 -7.43 17.06 -20.57
N GLY A 47 -8.68 16.68 -20.26
CA GLY A 47 -9.85 17.56 -20.39
C GLY A 47 -10.01 18.62 -19.28
N TRP A 48 -9.29 18.48 -18.16
CA TRP A 48 -9.54 19.27 -16.93
C TRP A 48 -8.47 20.33 -16.63
N GLY A 49 -7.44 20.49 -17.48
CA GLY A 49 -6.39 21.50 -17.31
C GLY A 49 -5.46 21.31 -16.10
N GLN A 50 -5.71 20.32 -15.23
CA GLN A 50 -4.88 19.94 -14.07
C GLN A 50 -3.94 18.76 -14.41
N SER A 51 -3.45 18.72 -15.65
CA SER A 51 -3.18 17.46 -16.36
C SER A 51 -1.90 16.71 -15.99
N GLY A 52 -1.09 17.17 -15.03
CA GLY A 52 0.24 16.59 -14.83
C GLY A 52 0.28 15.42 -13.82
N PRO A 53 0.34 15.70 -12.51
CA PRO A 53 0.76 14.69 -11.51
C PRO A 53 -0.19 13.50 -11.35
N GLY A 54 -1.48 13.70 -11.63
CA GLY A 54 -2.50 12.66 -11.58
C GLY A 54 -2.29 11.54 -12.61
N ILE A 55 -1.84 11.86 -13.83
CA ILE A 55 -1.59 10.86 -14.89
C ILE A 55 -0.52 9.88 -14.43
N TYR A 56 0.60 10.42 -13.96
CA TYR A 56 1.72 9.62 -13.49
C TYR A 56 1.32 8.69 -12.36
N SER A 57 0.62 9.23 -11.35
CA SER A 57 0.21 8.47 -10.17
C SER A 57 -0.70 7.30 -10.55
N VAL A 58 -1.66 7.50 -11.44
CA VAL A 58 -2.57 6.44 -11.91
C VAL A 58 -1.81 5.37 -12.69
N VAL A 59 -0.94 5.75 -13.62
CA VAL A 59 -0.18 4.78 -14.43
C VAL A 59 0.73 3.91 -13.54
N VAL A 60 1.42 4.50 -12.56
CA VAL A 60 2.25 3.74 -11.62
C VAL A 60 1.41 2.85 -10.69
N CYS A 61 0.30 3.35 -10.14
CA CYS A 61 -0.62 2.55 -9.32
C CYS A 61 -1.14 1.33 -10.08
N VAL A 62 -1.60 1.52 -11.32
CA VAL A 62 -2.07 0.39 -12.13
C VAL A 62 -0.93 -0.55 -12.50
N THR A 63 0.27 -0.02 -12.76
CA THR A 63 1.47 -0.85 -12.98
C THR A 63 1.74 -1.74 -11.77
N LEU A 64 1.73 -1.18 -10.55
CA LEU A 64 1.88 -1.96 -9.32
C LEU A 64 0.78 -3.01 -9.20
N LEU A 65 -0.49 -2.65 -9.45
CA LEU A 65 -1.61 -3.59 -9.42
C LEU A 65 -1.41 -4.78 -10.38
N LEU A 66 -1.03 -4.52 -11.63
CA LEU A 66 -0.79 -5.56 -12.62
C LEU A 66 0.39 -6.46 -12.22
N VAL A 67 1.46 -5.88 -11.68
CA VAL A 67 2.61 -6.65 -11.16
C VAL A 67 2.18 -7.56 -9.99
N LEU A 68 1.39 -7.04 -9.06
CA LEU A 68 0.85 -7.81 -7.93
C LEU A 68 -0.09 -8.94 -8.36
N LEU A 69 -0.82 -8.77 -9.48
CA LEU A 69 -1.69 -9.80 -10.04
C LEU A 69 -0.92 -10.89 -10.81
N VAL A 70 0.16 -10.53 -11.48
CA VAL A 70 0.95 -11.47 -12.30
C VAL A 70 1.98 -12.23 -11.47
N SER A 71 2.56 -11.61 -10.44
CA SER A 71 3.64 -12.23 -9.66
C SER A 71 3.26 -13.57 -8.96
N PRO A 72 2.04 -13.74 -8.38
CA PRO A 72 1.63 -15.01 -7.76
C PRO A 72 1.60 -16.21 -8.70
N THR A 73 1.20 -16.03 -9.96
CA THR A 73 1.21 -17.14 -10.93
C THR A 73 2.61 -17.55 -11.34
N LEU A 74 3.54 -16.59 -11.41
CA LEU A 74 4.92 -16.83 -11.83
C LEU A 74 5.81 -17.39 -10.70
N SER A 75 5.47 -17.15 -9.44
CA SER A 75 6.28 -17.54 -8.28
C SER A 75 5.63 -18.64 -7.43
N GLY A 76 4.30 -18.67 -7.33
CA GLY A 76 3.53 -19.58 -6.48
C GLY A 76 3.64 -21.06 -6.87
N ASN A 77 4.04 -21.37 -8.10
CA ASN A 77 4.31 -22.73 -8.57
C ASN A 77 5.80 -23.04 -8.80
N SER A 78 6.71 -22.17 -8.35
CA SER A 78 8.14 -22.33 -8.65
C SER A 78 8.76 -23.62 -8.09
N ILE A 79 8.41 -24.04 -6.87
CA ILE A 79 8.94 -25.28 -6.26
C ILE A 79 8.02 -26.47 -6.55
N ASN A 80 6.71 -26.24 -6.50
CA ASN A 80 5.73 -27.28 -6.79
C ASN A 80 5.77 -27.75 -8.26
N GLY A 81 6.13 -26.87 -9.20
CA GLY A 81 6.37 -27.26 -10.60
C GLY A 81 7.49 -28.30 -10.75
N ASP A 82 8.57 -28.17 -9.98
CA ASP A 82 9.66 -29.17 -9.98
C ASP A 82 9.22 -30.50 -9.36
N ARG A 83 8.36 -30.43 -8.32
CA ARG A 83 7.77 -31.63 -7.70
C ARG A 83 6.91 -32.40 -8.70
N ASP A 84 6.06 -31.70 -9.43
CA ASP A 84 5.15 -32.30 -10.41
C ASP A 84 5.91 -32.86 -11.63
N ALA A 85 6.99 -32.19 -12.04
CA ALA A 85 7.84 -32.63 -13.16
C ALA A 85 8.80 -33.79 -12.79
N ALA A 86 8.76 -34.29 -11.56
CA ALA A 86 9.66 -35.33 -11.04
C ALA A 86 11.17 -34.99 -11.17
N THR A 87 11.52 -33.70 -11.25
CA THR A 87 12.92 -33.25 -11.42
C THR A 87 13.67 -33.10 -10.09
N LEU A 88 13.01 -33.39 -8.96
CA LEU A 88 13.64 -33.32 -7.63
C LEU A 88 14.71 -34.38 -7.38
N ALA A 89 14.49 -35.62 -7.82
CA ALA A 89 15.43 -36.72 -7.58
C ALA A 89 16.81 -36.46 -8.24
N PRO A 90 16.90 -35.99 -9.51
CA PRO A 90 18.18 -35.58 -10.10
C PRO A 90 18.88 -34.42 -9.37
N VAL A 91 18.13 -33.45 -8.85
CA VAL A 91 18.69 -32.30 -8.12
C VAL A 91 19.22 -32.71 -6.75
N GLN A 92 18.62 -33.71 -6.10
CA GLN A 92 19.07 -34.24 -4.81
C GLN A 92 20.41 -35.01 -4.89
N VAL A 93 20.85 -35.40 -6.09
CA VAL A 93 22.18 -36.00 -6.33
C VAL A 93 23.27 -34.93 -6.51
N THR A 94 22.89 -33.65 -6.61
CA THR A 94 23.84 -32.54 -6.75
C THR A 94 24.31 -32.01 -5.39
N LEU A 95 25.50 -31.40 -5.36
CA LEU A 95 26.07 -30.74 -4.17
C LEU A 95 25.35 -29.42 -3.77
N VAL A 96 24.17 -29.14 -4.33
CA VAL A 96 23.43 -27.90 -4.11
C VAL A 96 22.63 -27.99 -2.81
N THR A 97 22.78 -27.00 -1.94
CA THR A 97 22.03 -26.94 -0.68
C THR A 97 20.59 -26.45 -0.89
N THR A 98 19.66 -26.85 0.00
CA THR A 98 18.27 -26.37 -0.01
C THR A 98 18.16 -24.84 -0.06
N GLY A 99 19.04 -24.13 0.66
CA GLY A 99 19.06 -22.67 0.66
C GLY A 99 19.45 -22.07 -0.69
N GLU A 100 20.39 -22.70 -1.40
CA GLU A 100 20.81 -22.26 -2.74
C GLU A 100 19.70 -22.48 -3.78
N ILE A 101 18.92 -23.57 -3.67
CA ILE A 101 17.75 -23.81 -4.53
C ILE A 101 16.66 -22.77 -4.26
N LEU A 102 16.31 -22.58 -2.99
CA LEU A 102 15.23 -21.66 -2.60
C LEU A 102 15.54 -20.23 -3.05
N LEU A 103 16.77 -19.76 -2.76
CA LEU A 103 17.19 -18.42 -3.16
C LEU A 103 17.39 -18.28 -4.67
N GLY A 104 17.84 -19.34 -5.36
CA GLY A 104 17.92 -19.34 -6.83
C GLY A 104 16.55 -19.18 -7.48
N LYS A 105 15.53 -19.87 -6.97
CA LYS A 105 14.13 -19.72 -7.42
C LYS A 105 13.54 -18.36 -7.07
N PHE A 106 13.85 -17.84 -5.88
CA PHE A 106 13.50 -16.47 -5.51
C PHE A 106 14.08 -15.45 -6.48
N VAL A 107 15.38 -15.50 -6.77
CA VAL A 107 16.04 -14.58 -7.70
C VAL A 107 15.48 -14.72 -9.12
N ALA A 108 15.23 -15.94 -9.60
CA ALA A 108 14.57 -16.15 -10.89
C ALA A 108 13.16 -15.54 -10.93
N GLY A 109 12.36 -15.75 -9.88
CA GLY A 109 11.04 -15.17 -9.74
C GLY A 109 11.08 -13.64 -9.72
N TRP A 110 12.01 -13.07 -8.96
CA TRP A 110 12.20 -11.63 -8.87
C TRP A 110 12.61 -11.03 -10.21
N ILE A 111 13.62 -11.59 -10.90
CA ILE A 111 14.04 -11.15 -12.25
C ILE A 111 12.90 -11.26 -13.25
N THR A 112 12.08 -12.32 -13.16
CA THR A 112 10.90 -12.47 -14.02
C THR A 112 9.92 -11.31 -13.77
N GLY A 113 9.64 -10.97 -12.53
CA GLY A 113 8.80 -9.82 -12.20
C GLY A 113 9.41 -8.49 -12.68
N LEU A 114 10.73 -8.33 -12.58
CA LEU A 114 11.43 -7.16 -13.10
C LEU A 114 11.32 -7.02 -14.63
N ALA A 115 11.12 -8.10 -15.38
CA ALA A 115 10.83 -8.01 -16.81
C ALA A 115 9.50 -7.27 -17.08
N PHE A 116 8.49 -7.44 -16.23
CA PHE A 116 7.24 -6.66 -16.31
C PHE A 116 7.47 -5.19 -15.97
N ALA A 117 8.27 -4.90 -14.95
CA ALA A 117 8.67 -3.54 -14.63
C ALA A 117 9.46 -2.88 -15.79
N ALA A 118 10.33 -3.65 -16.47
CA ALA A 118 11.04 -3.18 -17.65
C ALA A 118 10.11 -2.89 -18.84
N VAL A 119 9.07 -3.72 -19.04
CA VAL A 119 8.00 -3.43 -20.01
C VAL A 119 7.19 -2.19 -19.62
N ALA A 120 7.01 -1.94 -18.32
CA ALA A 120 6.33 -0.74 -17.82
C ALA A 120 7.16 0.55 -17.98
N ALA A 121 8.49 0.45 -17.95
CA ALA A 121 9.41 1.59 -18.00
C ALA A 121 9.11 2.62 -19.11
N PRO A 122 8.93 2.27 -20.40
CA PRO A 122 8.60 3.25 -21.43
C PRO A 122 7.29 4.01 -21.14
N PHE A 123 6.29 3.35 -20.56
CA PHE A 123 5.02 3.99 -20.20
C PHE A 123 5.18 4.93 -19.01
N LEU A 124 6.00 4.56 -18.03
CA LEU A 124 6.35 5.42 -16.90
C LEU A 124 7.11 6.67 -17.37
N VAL A 125 8.02 6.52 -18.34
CA VAL A 125 8.75 7.64 -18.95
C VAL A 125 7.79 8.59 -19.67
N ILE A 126 6.89 8.06 -20.51
CA ILE A 126 5.86 8.86 -21.20
C ILE A 126 4.98 9.61 -20.18
N ALA A 127 4.52 8.91 -19.14
CA ALA A 127 3.71 9.49 -18.08
C ALA A 127 4.46 10.56 -17.27
N THR A 128 5.79 10.44 -17.13
CA THR A 128 6.63 11.44 -16.47
C THR A 128 6.66 12.75 -17.27
N PHE A 129 6.88 12.64 -18.59
CA PHE A 129 6.98 13.81 -19.46
C PHE A 129 5.67 14.60 -19.54
N ALA A 130 4.52 13.91 -19.56
CA ALA A 130 3.24 14.61 -19.46
C ALA A 130 2.89 15.03 -18.04
N GLY A 131 3.35 14.28 -17.05
CA GLY A 131 3.01 14.51 -15.66
C GLY A 131 3.70 15.71 -15.01
N GLY A 132 4.80 16.18 -15.61
CA GLY A 132 5.62 17.24 -15.02
C GLY A 132 6.13 16.88 -13.62
N VAL A 133 6.39 15.58 -13.41
CA VAL A 133 6.74 15.02 -12.10
C VAL A 133 8.23 15.18 -11.84
N ASP A 134 8.59 15.43 -10.58
CA ASP A 134 9.99 15.47 -10.13
C ASP A 134 10.69 14.12 -10.45
N PRO A 135 11.90 14.15 -11.05
CA PRO A 135 12.73 12.96 -11.26
C PRO A 135 12.89 12.08 -10.01
N LEU A 136 12.94 12.68 -8.82
CA LEU A 136 13.07 11.93 -7.57
C LEU A 136 11.86 11.02 -7.32
N THR A 137 10.65 11.48 -7.61
CA THR A 137 9.42 10.67 -7.49
C THR A 137 9.47 9.46 -8.42
N VAL A 138 10.05 9.61 -9.62
CA VAL A 138 10.23 8.51 -10.57
C VAL A 138 11.22 7.47 -10.05
N VAL A 139 12.35 7.92 -9.52
CA VAL A 139 13.35 7.01 -8.95
C VAL A 139 12.78 6.25 -7.75
N VAL A 140 12.11 6.95 -6.84
CA VAL A 140 11.53 6.34 -5.64
C VAL A 140 10.44 5.34 -5.98
N SER A 141 9.51 5.68 -6.89
CA SER A 141 8.44 4.77 -7.30
C SER A 141 8.99 3.52 -8.00
N LEU A 142 10.03 3.64 -8.83
CA LEU A 142 10.71 2.52 -9.46
C LEU A 142 11.38 1.61 -8.43
N VAL A 143 12.04 2.18 -7.42
CA VAL A 143 12.64 1.42 -6.33
C VAL A 143 11.57 0.65 -5.56
N VAL A 144 10.44 1.30 -5.23
CA VAL A 144 9.33 0.62 -4.53
C VAL A 144 8.75 -0.51 -5.40
N LEU A 145 8.52 -0.27 -6.70
CA LEU A 145 8.07 -1.32 -7.63
C LEU A 145 9.01 -2.53 -7.65
N VAL A 146 10.34 -2.29 -7.70
CA VAL A 146 11.36 -3.34 -7.64
C VAL A 146 11.28 -4.12 -6.34
N VAL A 147 11.15 -3.43 -5.20
CA VAL A 147 11.08 -4.03 -3.87
C VAL A 147 9.79 -4.84 -3.69
N GLU A 148 8.63 -4.27 -4.02
CA GLU A 148 7.31 -4.92 -3.93
C GLU A 148 7.25 -6.17 -4.81
N THR A 149 7.81 -6.10 -6.03
CA THR A 149 7.96 -7.26 -6.91
C THR A 149 8.76 -8.37 -6.23
N GLY A 150 9.84 -8.00 -5.53
CA GLY A 150 10.66 -8.91 -4.75
C GLY A 150 9.89 -9.52 -3.57
N VAL A 151 9.19 -8.71 -2.79
CA VAL A 151 8.37 -9.17 -1.66
C VAL A 151 7.35 -10.21 -2.12
N VAL A 152 6.58 -9.93 -3.18
CA VAL A 152 5.57 -10.86 -3.67
C VAL A 152 6.20 -12.12 -4.26
N ALA A 153 7.33 -12.00 -4.97
CA ALA A 153 8.07 -13.16 -5.45
C ALA A 153 8.58 -14.04 -4.29
N ALA A 154 9.07 -13.43 -3.20
CA ALA A 154 9.50 -14.16 -2.00
C ALA A 154 8.34 -14.91 -1.35
N ILE A 155 7.19 -14.26 -1.17
CA ILE A 155 5.97 -14.86 -0.61
C ILE A 155 5.52 -16.05 -1.48
N GLY A 156 5.44 -15.87 -2.80
CA GLY A 156 5.01 -16.93 -3.72
C GLY A 156 5.96 -18.13 -3.75
N VAL A 157 7.28 -17.89 -3.82
CA VAL A 157 8.27 -18.97 -3.76
C VAL A 157 8.22 -19.69 -2.41
N ALA A 158 8.11 -18.96 -1.30
CA ALA A 158 8.01 -19.55 0.03
C ALA A 158 6.77 -20.42 0.20
N LEU A 159 5.59 -19.94 -0.22
CA LEU A 159 4.34 -20.70 -0.17
C LEU A 159 4.40 -21.93 -1.07
N SER A 160 5.07 -21.85 -2.23
CA SER A 160 5.36 -23.00 -3.10
C SER A 160 6.18 -24.08 -2.39
N GLY A 161 7.12 -23.68 -1.53
CA GLY A 161 7.91 -24.61 -0.73
C GLY A 161 7.11 -25.24 0.42
N LEU A 162 6.26 -24.45 1.08
CA LEU A 162 5.48 -24.82 2.27
C LEU A 162 4.28 -25.71 1.95
N LEU A 163 3.56 -25.40 0.88
CA LEU A 163 2.32 -26.05 0.49
C LEU A 163 2.61 -27.14 -0.54
N ALA A 164 2.11 -28.35 -0.30
CA ALA A 164 2.41 -29.51 -1.13
C ALA A 164 1.67 -29.52 -2.48
N ARG A 165 0.52 -28.84 -2.58
CA ARG A 165 -0.32 -28.83 -3.79
C ARG A 165 -0.13 -27.52 -4.58
N PRO A 166 0.24 -27.59 -5.88
CA PRO A 166 0.43 -26.42 -6.75
C PRO A 166 -0.73 -25.43 -6.73
N LEU A 167 -1.95 -25.91 -6.96
CA LEU A 167 -3.14 -25.07 -7.05
C LEU A 167 -3.42 -24.33 -5.74
N PHE A 168 -3.26 -25.01 -4.61
CA PHE A 168 -3.43 -24.40 -3.30
C PHE A 168 -2.35 -23.36 -3.03
N SER A 169 -1.09 -23.64 -3.42
CA SER A 169 0.01 -22.68 -3.29
C SER A 169 -0.25 -21.38 -4.04
N VAL A 170 -0.63 -21.47 -5.31
CA VAL A 170 -0.94 -20.28 -6.12
C VAL A 170 -2.14 -19.53 -5.54
N ALA A 171 -3.21 -20.23 -5.17
CA ALA A 171 -4.40 -19.62 -4.56
C ALA A 171 -4.08 -18.92 -3.22
N THR A 172 -3.31 -19.55 -2.33
CA THR A 172 -2.89 -18.93 -1.06
C THR A 172 -2.00 -17.71 -1.31
N THR A 173 -1.13 -17.76 -2.31
CA THR A 173 -0.31 -16.58 -2.68
C THR A 173 -1.21 -15.42 -3.11
N TYR A 174 -2.23 -15.67 -3.92
CA TYR A 174 -3.24 -14.66 -4.27
C TYR A 174 -4.01 -14.15 -3.05
N LEU A 175 -4.41 -15.02 -2.13
CA LEU A 175 -5.11 -14.61 -0.90
C LEU A 175 -4.23 -13.74 0.00
N VAL A 176 -2.93 -14.01 0.10
CA VAL A 176 -1.99 -13.18 0.87
C VAL A 176 -1.84 -11.81 0.20
N VAL A 177 -1.66 -11.76 -1.12
CA VAL A 177 -1.59 -10.48 -1.85
C VAL A 177 -2.90 -9.69 -1.72
N ALA A 178 -4.06 -10.37 -1.82
CA ALA A 178 -5.37 -9.77 -1.60
C ALA A 178 -5.56 -9.28 -0.15
N ALA A 179 -5.04 -10.01 0.84
CA ALA A 179 -5.08 -9.59 2.23
C ALA A 179 -4.21 -8.33 2.47
N LEU A 180 -3.04 -8.25 1.83
CA LEU A 180 -2.17 -7.06 1.92
C LEU A 180 -2.75 -5.84 1.20
N THR A 181 -3.48 -6.04 0.10
CA THR A 181 -4.00 -4.93 -0.74
C THR A 181 -5.42 -4.50 -0.38
N VAL A 182 -6.34 -5.45 -0.22
CA VAL A 182 -7.77 -5.20 0.07
C VAL A 182 -8.08 -5.48 1.54
N GLY A 183 -7.45 -6.49 2.14
CA GLY A 183 -7.66 -6.82 3.55
C GLY A 183 -7.19 -5.74 4.52
N THR A 184 -6.10 -5.04 4.19
CA THR A 184 -5.56 -3.95 5.03
C THR A 184 -6.51 -2.74 5.16
N PRO A 185 -7.07 -2.14 4.08
CA PRO A 185 -8.03 -1.05 4.22
C PRO A 185 -9.36 -1.51 4.84
N LEU A 186 -9.81 -2.73 4.52
CA LEU A 186 -11.03 -3.29 5.14
C LEU A 186 -10.85 -3.48 6.65
N GLY A 187 -9.75 -4.10 7.06
CA GLY A 187 -9.45 -4.30 8.48
C GLY A 187 -9.23 -2.97 9.21
N PHE A 188 -8.54 -2.01 8.58
CA PHE A 188 -8.35 -0.68 9.14
C PHE A 188 -9.70 0.02 9.40
N GLY A 189 -10.60 0.02 8.41
CA GLY A 189 -11.93 0.62 8.56
C GLY A 189 -12.78 -0.07 9.62
N LEU A 190 -12.85 -1.40 9.60
CA LEU A 190 -13.68 -2.17 10.54
C LEU A 190 -13.16 -2.12 11.98
N ILE A 191 -11.86 -2.32 12.19
CA ILE A 191 -11.27 -2.31 13.54
C ILE A 191 -11.24 -0.87 14.06
N GLY A 192 -10.87 0.11 13.23
CA GLY A 192 -10.84 1.51 13.61
C GLY A 192 -12.22 2.06 13.98
N ALA A 193 -13.28 1.64 13.29
CA ALA A 193 -14.65 1.99 13.67
C ALA A 193 -15.13 1.28 14.95
N ALA A 194 -14.62 0.07 15.22
CA ALA A 194 -14.98 -0.69 16.42
C ALA A 194 -14.30 -0.14 17.68
N VAL A 195 -13.04 0.29 17.57
CA VAL A 195 -12.25 0.85 18.67
C VAL A 195 -12.52 2.35 18.74
N ALA A 196 -13.17 2.80 19.82
CA ALA A 196 -13.49 4.20 20.00
C ALA A 196 -13.42 4.59 21.48
N SER A 197 -13.08 5.85 21.73
CA SER A 197 -13.11 6.46 23.05
C SER A 197 -14.29 7.43 23.17
N GLU A 198 -14.76 7.65 24.39
CA GLU A 198 -15.70 8.73 24.68
C GLU A 198 -14.95 10.07 24.68
N GLY A 199 -15.50 11.05 23.96
CA GLY A 199 -15.08 12.44 24.00
C GLY A 199 -16.19 13.32 24.57
N THR A 200 -15.81 14.48 25.08
CA THR A 200 -16.70 15.50 25.62
C THR A 200 -16.74 16.70 24.69
N SER A 201 -17.94 17.09 24.28
CA SER A 201 -18.19 18.33 23.54
C SER A 201 -18.79 19.34 24.51
N ILE A 202 -18.11 20.46 24.69
CA ILE A 202 -18.50 21.56 25.58
C ILE A 202 -18.91 22.73 24.68
N THR A 203 -20.22 22.95 24.57
CA THR A 203 -20.78 23.95 23.66
C THR A 203 -21.50 25.04 24.45
N ARG A 204 -21.28 26.29 24.07
CA ARG A 204 -22.08 27.42 24.54
C ARG A 204 -22.68 28.15 23.35
N SER A 205 -24.00 28.21 23.31
CA SER A 205 -24.77 28.96 22.31
C SER A 205 -25.27 30.29 22.88
N TYR A 206 -25.48 31.27 22.00
CA TYR A 206 -26.22 32.48 22.36
C TYR A 206 -27.72 32.19 22.49
N GLU A 207 -28.40 32.96 23.33
CA GLU A 207 -29.85 32.86 23.46
C GLU A 207 -30.57 33.52 22.29
N THR A 208 -31.63 32.88 21.79
CA THR A 208 -32.46 33.38 20.69
C THR A 208 -33.81 33.87 21.18
N GLY A 209 -34.25 35.01 20.66
CA GLY A 209 -35.56 35.59 20.91
C GLY A 209 -36.69 34.86 20.17
N PRO A 210 -37.96 35.26 20.40
CA PRO A 210 -39.13 34.66 19.75
C PRO A 210 -39.14 34.79 18.22
N ASP A 211 -38.37 35.73 17.69
CA ASP A 211 -38.15 36.00 16.27
C ASP A 211 -36.98 35.21 15.66
N GLY A 212 -36.32 34.36 16.46
CA GLY A 212 -35.16 33.56 16.05
C GLY A 212 -33.86 34.35 15.93
N ALA A 213 -33.85 35.64 16.30
CA ALA A 213 -32.67 36.49 16.32
C ALA A 213 -31.90 36.34 17.64
N PRO A 214 -30.56 36.52 17.65
CA PRO A 214 -29.78 36.53 18.88
C PRO A 214 -30.22 37.68 19.80
N LEU A 215 -30.35 37.41 21.10
CA LEU A 215 -30.63 38.43 22.11
C LEU A 215 -29.37 39.27 22.36
N CYS A 216 -29.51 40.59 22.37
CA CYS A 216 -28.40 41.51 22.62
C CYS A 216 -28.41 41.99 24.08
N GLN A 217 -27.23 42.11 24.69
CA GLN A 217 -27.08 42.62 26.06
C GLN A 217 -27.64 44.04 26.21
N ASP A 218 -27.51 44.87 25.17
CA ASP A 218 -28.02 46.25 25.16
C ASP A 218 -29.54 46.35 24.92
N GLY A 219 -30.25 45.21 24.80
CA GLY A 219 -31.70 45.17 24.51
C GLY A 219 -32.07 45.61 23.08
N ALA A 220 -31.09 45.83 22.22
CA ALA A 220 -31.29 46.16 20.81
C ALA A 220 -31.92 44.99 20.04
N ARG A 221 -32.68 45.29 18.97
CA ARG A 221 -33.30 44.28 18.10
C ARG A 221 -32.29 43.49 17.25
N PHE A 222 -31.08 44.02 17.07
CA PHE A 222 -30.03 43.41 16.24
C PHE A 222 -28.66 43.74 16.82
N CYS A 223 -27.84 42.71 17.07
CA CYS A 223 -26.56 42.88 17.77
C CYS A 223 -25.39 43.17 16.81
N GLY A 224 -25.61 43.11 15.50
CA GLY A 224 -24.54 43.17 14.49
C GLY A 224 -23.69 41.89 14.48
N ASP A 225 -22.60 41.93 13.71
CA ASP A 225 -21.59 40.85 13.67
C ASP A 225 -20.57 40.96 14.83
N THR A 226 -20.96 41.58 15.95
CA THR A 226 -20.11 41.73 17.15
C THR A 226 -20.52 40.72 18.22
N PRO A 227 -19.79 39.61 18.38
CA PRO A 227 -20.24 38.50 19.21
C PRO A 227 -20.27 38.78 20.71
N GLU A 228 -19.44 39.72 21.16
CA GLU A 228 -19.37 40.18 22.54
C GLU A 228 -20.69 40.77 23.06
N LYS A 229 -21.60 41.16 22.15
CA LYS A 229 -22.90 41.75 22.48
C LYS A 229 -24.02 40.71 22.61
N PHE A 230 -23.77 39.45 22.30
CA PHE A 230 -24.76 38.40 22.45
C PHE A 230 -24.98 38.06 23.93
N VAL A 231 -26.23 37.72 24.28
CA VAL A 231 -26.55 37.09 25.56
C VAL A 231 -26.23 35.61 25.44
N CYS A 232 -25.36 35.11 26.31
CA CYS A 232 -24.86 33.74 26.26
C CYS A 232 -25.62 32.84 27.23
N GLY A 233 -26.03 31.68 26.74
CA GLY A 233 -26.59 30.64 27.59
C GLY A 233 -25.55 29.97 28.48
N GLU A 234 -26.01 28.98 29.25
CA GLU A 234 -25.15 28.12 30.06
C GLU A 234 -24.33 27.16 29.18
N TRP A 235 -23.20 26.70 29.71
CA TRP A 235 -22.40 25.68 29.05
C TRP A 235 -23.13 24.34 29.03
N GLN A 236 -23.30 23.78 27.84
CA GLN A 236 -23.84 22.44 27.65
C GLN A 236 -22.68 21.46 27.41
N THR A 237 -22.71 20.33 28.12
CA THR A 237 -21.74 19.25 27.92
C THR A 237 -22.45 18.04 27.33
N GLY A 238 -22.04 17.62 26.14
CA GLY A 238 -22.46 16.38 25.50
C GLY A 238 -21.30 15.40 25.44
N THR A 239 -21.61 14.11 25.36
CA THR A 239 -20.61 13.08 25.06
C THR A 239 -20.79 12.59 23.62
N TYR A 240 -19.68 12.28 22.96
CA TYR A 240 -19.68 11.67 21.64
C TYR A 240 -18.67 10.52 21.58
N ARG A 241 -18.83 9.65 20.59
CA ARG A 241 -17.93 8.51 20.38
C ARG A 241 -16.93 8.85 19.28
N ALA A 242 -15.65 8.85 19.61
CA ALA A 242 -14.55 9.15 18.68
C ALA A 242 -13.79 7.88 18.29
N PRO A 243 -13.86 7.44 17.01
CA PRO A 243 -13.06 6.30 16.51
C PRO A 243 -11.55 6.52 16.68
N ARG A 244 -10.81 5.47 17.06
CA ARG A 244 -9.36 5.51 17.35
C ARG A 244 -8.56 4.84 16.25
N PHE A 245 -8.48 5.50 15.09
CA PHE A 245 -7.67 5.06 13.95
C PHE A 245 -6.15 5.09 14.27
N ASP A 246 -5.74 5.91 15.23
CA ASP A 246 -4.38 6.05 15.74
C ASP A 246 -3.81 4.77 16.37
N TYR A 247 -4.66 3.80 16.73
CA TYR A 247 -4.21 2.49 17.22
C TYR A 247 -4.04 1.43 16.13
N VAL A 248 -4.62 1.65 14.95
CA VAL A 248 -4.72 0.63 13.89
C VAL A 248 -4.08 1.05 12.55
N TRP A 249 -3.53 2.26 12.44
CA TRP A 249 -2.90 2.77 11.21
C TRP A 249 -1.80 1.84 10.67
N TRP A 250 -1.08 1.10 11.53
CA TRP A 250 -0.03 0.18 11.13
C TRP A 250 -0.56 -0.94 10.21
N LEU A 251 -1.84 -1.29 10.31
CA LEU A 251 -2.47 -2.26 9.42
C LEU A 251 -2.52 -1.74 7.98
N LEU A 252 -2.84 -0.45 7.81
CA LEU A 252 -2.87 0.22 6.52
C LEU A 252 -1.46 0.40 5.95
N SER A 253 -0.45 0.56 6.83
CA SER A 253 0.95 0.73 6.43
C SER A 253 1.50 -0.46 5.63
N ALA A 254 1.04 -1.68 5.89
CA ALA A 254 1.48 -2.89 5.18
C ALA A 254 0.95 -3.02 3.74
N ASN A 255 0.09 -2.09 3.30
CA ASN A 255 -0.48 -2.09 1.97
C ASN A 255 0.55 -1.63 0.91
N PRO A 256 0.79 -2.41 -0.17
CA PRO A 256 1.74 -2.04 -1.23
C PRO A 256 1.49 -0.64 -1.85
N PHE A 257 0.23 -0.24 -2.00
CA PHE A 257 -0.11 1.08 -2.55
C PHE A 257 0.17 2.21 -1.56
N VAL A 258 -0.01 1.95 -0.26
CA VAL A 258 0.32 2.90 0.80
C VAL A 258 1.83 3.07 0.91
N ILE A 259 2.59 1.97 0.82
CA ILE A 259 4.05 2.01 0.79
C ILE A 259 4.54 2.84 -0.39
N LEU A 260 3.98 2.60 -1.58
CA LEU A 260 4.30 3.39 -2.77
C LEU A 260 3.98 4.88 -2.58
N GLY A 261 2.75 5.23 -2.20
CA GLY A 261 2.34 6.63 -2.08
C GLY A 261 3.03 7.37 -0.94
N ASP A 262 3.32 6.70 0.17
CA ASP A 262 3.98 7.30 1.32
C ASP A 262 5.50 7.48 1.10
N ALA A 263 6.14 6.56 0.38
CA ALA A 263 7.56 6.66 0.06
C ALA A 263 7.86 7.80 -0.91
N THR A 264 6.96 8.06 -1.87
CA THR A 264 7.17 9.10 -2.88
C THR A 264 7.19 10.51 -2.28
N PRO A 265 8.07 11.41 -2.76
CA PRO A 265 8.04 12.82 -2.40
C PRO A 265 6.68 13.46 -2.75
N THR A 266 6.20 14.33 -1.88
CA THR A 266 4.91 15.02 -2.06
C THR A 266 5.14 16.41 -2.61
N ARG A 267 4.41 16.73 -3.67
CA ARG A 267 4.30 18.10 -4.18
C ARG A 267 3.05 18.75 -3.60
N PHE A 268 3.17 20.02 -3.25
CA PHE A 268 2.07 20.80 -2.69
C PHE A 268 1.67 21.90 -3.67
N SER A 269 0.37 22.11 -3.80
CA SER A 269 -0.24 23.24 -4.50
C SER A 269 -0.01 24.56 -3.74
N GLU A 270 -0.36 25.68 -4.38
CA GLU A 270 -0.33 27.02 -3.77
C GLU A 270 -1.16 27.10 -2.47
N TYR A 271 -2.22 26.28 -2.37
CA TYR A 271 -3.08 26.18 -1.19
C TYR A 271 -2.53 25.26 -0.09
N GLY A 272 -1.33 24.70 -0.24
CA GLY A 272 -0.69 23.83 0.75
C GLY A 272 -1.20 22.39 0.77
N TYR A 273 -2.05 22.00 -0.19
CA TYR A 273 -2.56 20.62 -0.33
C TYR A 273 -1.80 19.84 -1.40
N PRO A 274 -1.66 18.51 -1.26
CA PRO A 274 -1.10 17.67 -2.31
C PRO A 274 -1.84 17.81 -3.64
N ASP A 275 -1.10 17.87 -4.75
CA ASP A 275 -1.66 17.98 -6.11
C ASP A 275 -1.67 16.65 -6.88
N ASP A 276 -1.30 15.55 -6.22
CA ASP A 276 -1.24 14.20 -6.77
C ASP A 276 -1.94 13.14 -5.90
N LEU A 277 -2.17 11.96 -6.48
CA LEU A 277 -2.83 10.86 -5.77
C LEU A 277 -1.93 10.29 -4.66
N PHE A 278 -0.61 10.25 -4.87
CA PHE A 278 0.32 9.73 -3.87
C PHE A 278 0.39 10.60 -2.62
N GLY A 279 0.55 11.92 -2.78
CA GLY A 279 0.52 12.87 -1.69
C GLY A 279 -0.82 12.89 -0.96
N SER A 280 -1.94 12.77 -1.69
CA SER A 280 -3.28 12.65 -1.08
C SER A 280 -3.42 11.37 -0.25
N LEU A 281 -2.94 10.24 -0.76
CA LEU A 281 -2.93 8.96 -0.05
C LEU A 281 -2.02 9.04 1.19
N LYS A 282 -0.82 9.58 1.03
CA LYS A 282 0.16 9.81 2.10
C LYS A 282 -0.46 10.64 3.22
N LEU A 283 -1.02 11.80 2.90
CA LEU A 283 -1.67 12.66 3.87
C LEU A 283 -2.80 11.94 4.62
N SER A 284 -3.62 11.16 3.90
CA SER A 284 -4.72 10.39 4.50
C SER A 284 -4.24 9.31 5.48
N VAL A 285 -3.13 8.63 5.16
CA VAL A 285 -2.56 7.60 6.03
C VAL A 285 -1.85 8.24 7.22
N ARG A 286 -1.17 9.37 7.02
CA ARG A 286 -0.48 10.11 8.09
C ARG A 286 -1.45 10.76 9.06
N SER A 287 -2.54 11.34 8.57
CA SER A 287 -3.58 11.91 9.43
C SER A 287 -4.24 10.85 10.32
N ALA A 288 -4.36 9.60 9.85
CA ALA A 288 -4.87 8.50 10.66
C ALA A 288 -3.98 8.12 11.87
N GLN A 289 -2.73 8.60 11.93
CA GLN A 289 -1.85 8.40 13.09
C GLN A 289 -2.14 9.41 14.22
N LEU A 290 -2.78 10.53 13.89
CA LEU A 290 -3.06 11.57 14.87
C LEU A 290 -4.26 11.14 15.74
N PRO A 291 -4.13 11.23 17.08
CA PRO A 291 -5.25 10.93 17.95
C PRO A 291 -6.37 11.95 17.72
N PRO A 292 -7.65 11.53 17.73
CA PRO A 292 -8.75 12.47 17.65
C PRO A 292 -8.78 13.36 18.88
N SER A 293 -9.23 14.60 18.73
CA SER A 293 -9.56 15.47 19.86
C SER A 293 -10.65 14.79 20.71
N LEU A 294 -10.40 14.59 22.00
CA LEU A 294 -11.39 14.04 22.94
C LEU A 294 -12.16 15.13 23.67
N GLU A 295 -11.64 16.35 23.66
CA GLU A 295 -12.34 17.52 24.16
C GLU A 295 -12.52 18.46 22.98
N GLN A 296 -13.76 18.82 22.69
CA GLN A 296 -14.09 19.84 21.70
C GLN A 296 -14.83 20.95 22.40
N ARG A 297 -14.34 22.18 22.25
CA ARG A 297 -14.97 23.36 22.84
C ARG A 297 -15.45 24.29 21.75
N TRP A 298 -16.73 24.62 21.78
CA TRP A 298 -17.35 25.53 20.83
C TRP A 298 -18.09 26.65 21.58
N ASP A 299 -17.88 27.89 21.15
CA ASP A 299 -18.42 29.07 21.82
C ASP A 299 -18.94 30.08 20.79
N ASP A 300 -20.26 30.08 20.58
CA ASP A 300 -20.92 31.00 19.64
C ASP A 300 -20.89 32.46 20.11
N CYS A 301 -20.57 32.71 21.38
CA CYS A 301 -20.44 34.04 21.95
C CYS A 301 -19.04 34.64 21.83
N ALA A 302 -18.05 33.85 21.42
CA ALA A 302 -16.69 34.30 21.14
C ALA A 302 -16.13 33.66 19.85
N PRO A 303 -16.83 33.76 18.69
CA PRO A 303 -16.35 33.29 17.41
C PRO A 303 -15.14 34.14 17.02
N GLY A 304 -13.97 33.52 17.09
CA GLY A 304 -12.68 34.17 16.83
C GLY A 304 -11.62 33.85 17.89
N VAL A 305 -12.05 33.50 19.11
CA VAL A 305 -11.13 32.83 20.06
C VAL A 305 -11.16 31.35 19.71
N HIS A 306 -10.36 30.97 18.70
CA HIS A 306 -10.03 29.57 18.47
C HIS A 306 -9.26 29.06 19.68
N LEU A 307 -9.98 28.62 20.72
CA LEU A 307 -9.39 28.31 22.01
C LEU A 307 -8.41 27.13 21.94
N ASP A 308 -8.44 26.28 20.90
CA ASP A 308 -7.56 25.10 20.83
C ASP A 308 -7.31 24.47 19.43
N SER A 309 -7.51 25.13 18.29
CA SER A 309 -7.33 24.45 16.98
C SER A 309 -6.57 25.25 15.92
N THR A 310 -5.27 25.43 16.11
CA THR A 310 -4.37 25.51 14.96
C THR A 310 -4.38 24.12 14.30
N GLN A 311 -5.23 23.93 13.29
CA GLN A 311 -5.22 22.68 12.54
C GLN A 311 -3.86 22.56 11.85
N PRO A 312 -3.11 21.48 12.08
CA PRO A 312 -1.80 21.33 11.46
C PRO A 312 -1.97 21.31 9.94
N THR A 313 -1.09 22.01 9.25
CA THR A 313 -1.07 22.02 7.79
C THR A 313 -0.74 20.61 7.27
N PRO A 314 -1.14 20.25 6.03
CA PRO A 314 -0.80 18.96 5.45
C PRO A 314 0.69 18.61 5.51
N ARG A 315 1.55 19.63 5.41
CA ARG A 315 3.00 19.49 5.50
C ARG A 315 3.46 19.17 6.92
N GLU A 316 2.95 19.88 7.91
CA GLU A 316 3.22 19.60 9.34
C GLU A 316 2.79 18.17 9.71
N ILE A 317 1.62 17.74 9.27
CA ILE A 317 1.14 16.36 9.51
C ILE A 317 2.13 15.32 8.93
N ILE A 318 2.64 15.54 7.71
CA ILE A 318 3.56 14.61 7.06
C ILE A 318 4.92 14.59 7.79
N ASP A 319 5.41 15.74 8.25
CA ASP A 319 6.71 15.90 8.88
C ASP A 319 6.73 15.40 10.34
N GLU A 320 5.61 15.51 11.06
CA GLU A 320 5.49 15.10 12.48
C GLU A 320 5.14 13.61 12.67
N THR A 321 4.58 12.95 11.65
CA THR A 321 4.10 11.56 11.74
C THR A 321 5.14 10.53 11.29
N VAL A 322 4.92 9.26 11.67
CA VAL A 322 5.84 8.17 11.37
C VAL A 322 5.75 7.74 9.90
N PRO A 323 6.89 7.57 9.19
CA PRO A 323 6.94 6.97 7.86
C PRO A 323 6.23 5.63 7.75
N SER A 324 5.03 5.63 7.16
CA SER A 324 4.20 4.44 7.00
C SER A 324 4.82 3.46 6.02
N TRP A 325 5.51 3.93 4.98
CA TRP A 325 6.24 3.08 4.04
C TRP A 325 7.33 2.25 4.75
N PHE A 326 7.99 2.83 5.75
CA PHE A 326 9.07 2.16 6.48
C PHE A 326 8.52 1.02 7.34
N VAL A 327 7.45 1.31 8.10
CA VAL A 327 6.76 0.30 8.92
C VAL A 327 6.15 -0.79 8.03
N GLY A 328 5.50 -0.38 6.94
CA GLY A 328 4.90 -1.27 5.96
C GLY A 328 5.88 -2.26 5.34
N LEU A 329 6.99 -1.75 4.79
CA LEU A 329 8.03 -2.59 4.21
C LEU A 329 8.68 -3.48 5.27
N ALA A 330 8.90 -2.99 6.49
CA ALA A 330 9.44 -3.82 7.56
C ALA A 330 8.53 -5.02 7.86
N VAL A 331 7.21 -4.81 7.97
CA VAL A 331 6.21 -5.87 8.16
C VAL A 331 6.22 -6.86 6.99
N GLN A 332 6.21 -6.37 5.75
CA GLN A 332 6.21 -7.22 4.56
C GLN A 332 7.50 -8.04 4.41
N VAL A 333 8.67 -7.43 4.62
CA VAL A 333 9.97 -8.11 4.55
C VAL A 333 10.09 -9.14 5.66
N LEU A 334 9.62 -8.82 6.88
CA LEU A 334 9.57 -9.77 7.98
C LEU A 334 8.65 -10.96 7.66
N LEU A 335 7.44 -10.70 7.12
CA LEU A 335 6.53 -11.75 6.66
C LEU A 335 7.18 -12.64 5.61
N ALA A 336 7.74 -12.05 4.55
CA ALA A 336 8.42 -12.77 3.48
C ALA A 336 9.62 -13.58 4.00
N GLY A 337 10.42 -13.00 4.91
CA GLY A 337 11.56 -13.65 5.54
C GLY A 337 11.16 -14.85 6.41
N LEU A 338 10.10 -14.72 7.21
CA LEU A 338 9.55 -15.81 8.03
C LEU A 338 9.00 -16.94 7.16
N LEU A 339 8.29 -16.62 6.08
CA LEU A 339 7.79 -17.61 5.13
C LEU A 339 8.93 -18.34 4.43
N LEU A 340 9.96 -17.62 3.94
CA LEU A 340 11.14 -18.21 3.32
C LEU A 340 11.92 -19.10 4.30
N TRP A 341 12.06 -18.66 5.55
CA TRP A 341 12.70 -19.44 6.61
C TRP A 341 11.91 -20.72 6.90
N GLY A 342 10.57 -20.64 6.98
CA GLY A 342 9.70 -21.80 7.12
C GLY A 342 9.81 -22.77 5.94
N ALA A 343 9.82 -22.25 4.71
CA ALA A 343 10.00 -23.04 3.49
C ALA A 343 11.35 -23.78 3.52
N TRP A 344 12.42 -23.08 3.89
CA TRP A 344 13.75 -23.67 4.03
C TRP A 344 13.79 -24.75 5.13
N ALA A 345 13.24 -24.48 6.32
CA ALA A 345 13.19 -25.42 7.42
C ALA A 345 12.45 -26.72 7.04
N ARG A 346 11.34 -26.58 6.30
CA ARG A 346 10.54 -27.72 5.81
C ARG A 346 11.23 -28.53 4.70
N THR A 347 12.11 -27.90 3.92
CA THR A 347 12.79 -28.52 2.77
C THR A 347 14.23 -28.95 3.07
N ARG A 348 14.69 -28.83 4.33
CA ARG A 348 16.00 -29.35 4.74
C ARG A 348 16.04 -30.87 4.64
N THR A 349 17.13 -31.38 4.07
CA THR A 349 17.45 -32.81 4.01
C THR A 349 18.26 -33.26 5.24
N PRO A 350 18.16 -34.53 5.66
CA PRO A 350 17.29 -35.58 5.13
C PRO A 350 15.81 -35.31 5.46
N ALA A 351 14.93 -35.55 4.48
CA ALA A 351 13.49 -35.36 4.65
C ALA A 351 12.97 -36.38 5.69
N ARG A 352 12.50 -35.90 6.85
CA ARG A 352 12.02 -36.77 7.93
C ARG A 352 10.68 -37.44 7.61
N SER A 353 9.85 -36.82 6.77
CA SER A 353 8.59 -37.38 6.29
C SER A 353 8.25 -36.83 4.91
N LEU A 354 7.69 -37.69 4.06
CA LEU A 354 7.17 -37.29 2.76
C LEU A 354 5.67 -37.01 2.88
N PRO A 355 5.15 -35.91 2.32
CA PRO A 355 3.72 -35.68 2.23
C PRO A 355 3.01 -36.87 1.54
N PRO A 356 1.79 -37.23 1.94
CA PRO A 356 1.00 -38.26 1.25
C PRO A 356 0.84 -37.91 -0.23
N GLY A 357 1.15 -38.85 -1.12
CA GLY A 357 1.03 -38.68 -2.58
C GLY A 357 2.30 -38.20 -3.30
N THR A 358 3.43 -38.04 -2.61
CA THR A 358 4.71 -37.71 -3.25
C THR A 358 5.30 -38.96 -3.90
N ARG A 359 5.43 -38.99 -5.23
CA ARG A 359 6.16 -40.05 -5.95
C ARG A 359 7.63 -39.65 -6.00
N ILE A 360 8.51 -40.49 -5.45
CA ILE A 360 9.95 -40.42 -5.70
C ILE A 360 10.24 -41.50 -6.74
N ALA A 361 10.85 -41.11 -7.85
CA ALA A 361 11.46 -42.04 -8.80
C ALA A 361 12.87 -42.39 -8.33
#